data_AF-A0A6B3HCH7-F1
#
_entry.id   AF-A0A6B3HCH7-F1
#
_cell.length_a   1.000
_cell.length_b   1.000
_cell.length_c   1.000
_cell.angle_alpha   90.00
_cell.angle_beta   90.00
_cell.angle_gamma   90.00
#
_symmetry.space_group_name_H-M   'P 1'
#
loop_
_entity.id
_entity.type
_entity.pdbx_description
1 polymer ?
#
loop_
_entity_poly.entity_id
_entity_poly.type
_entity_poly.pdbx_seq_one_letter_code
_entity_poly.pdbx_strand_id
1 'polypeptide(L)' 'MRDASGDREAVALDPERPVRWVSVDGAVAMPRPEIVLGFHGLCLVKPADDEDWYMGSLYDDGSIDCWEAYGDLHEALRGL' A
#
# COMPACT_ATOMS: atom_id res chain seq x y z
N MET A 1 11.38 -5.56 -15.00
CA MET A 1 10.33 -4.59 -14.63
C MET A 1 11.02 -3.47 -13.85
N ARG A 2 11.51 -2.48 -14.59
CA ARG A 2 12.26 -1.29 -14.15
C ARG A 2 12.06 -0.28 -15.28
N ASP A 3 10.87 0.31 -15.43
CA ASP A 3 10.66 1.35 -16.44
C ASP A 3 9.31 2.11 -16.33
N ALA A 4 8.80 2.34 -15.12
CA ALA A 4 7.57 3.13 -14.97
C ALA A 4 7.68 4.35 -14.04
N SER A 5 8.50 4.32 -12.99
CA SER A 5 8.46 5.40 -11.97
C SER A 5 9.71 6.28 -11.92
N GLY A 6 10.90 5.82 -12.33
CA GLY A 6 12.13 6.62 -12.19
C GLY A 6 12.54 6.92 -10.74
N ASP A 7 11.73 6.52 -9.76
CA ASP A 7 11.96 6.74 -8.35
C ASP A 7 12.85 5.65 -7.75
N ARG A 8 13.93 6.09 -7.12
CA ARG A 8 14.92 5.22 -6.47
C ARG A 8 14.47 4.70 -5.12
N GLU A 9 13.36 5.20 -4.60
CA GLU A 9 12.85 4.86 -3.26
C GLU A 9 11.68 3.88 -3.27
N ALA A 10 11.15 3.51 -4.44
CA ALA A 10 10.15 2.46 -4.56
C ALA A 10 10.76 1.09 -4.24
N VAL A 11 10.43 0.53 -3.08
CA VAL A 11 10.94 -0.74 -2.58
C VAL A 11 9.82 -1.73 -2.29
N ALA A 12 10.01 -2.99 -2.66
CA ALA A 12 9.12 -4.05 -2.21
C ALA A 12 9.36 -4.31 -0.71
N LEU A 13 8.30 -4.27 0.09
CA LEU A 13 8.33 -4.51 1.53
C LEU A 13 7.79 -5.90 1.88
N ASP A 14 8.07 -6.33 3.11
CA ASP A 14 7.58 -7.60 3.65
C ASP A 14 6.04 -7.65 3.71
N PRO A 15 5.38 -8.64 3.07
CA PRO A 15 3.93 -8.80 3.13
C PRO A 15 3.38 -9.26 4.49
N GLU A 16 4.23 -9.63 5.47
CA GLU A 16 3.77 -10.00 6.83
C GLU A 16 3.51 -8.79 7.74
N ARG A 17 3.66 -7.57 7.21
CA ARG A 17 3.41 -6.33 7.96
C ARG A 17 1.95 -6.18 8.35
N PRO A 18 1.66 -5.65 9.55
CA PRO A 18 0.29 -5.37 9.96
C PRO A 18 -0.26 -4.20 9.14
N VAL A 19 -1.42 -4.42 8.51
CA VAL A 19 -2.11 -3.42 7.69
C VAL A 19 -3.49 -3.16 8.26
N ARG A 20 -3.88 -1.89 8.33
CA ARG A 20 -5.22 -1.45 8.72
C ARG A 20 -5.80 -0.52 7.67
N TRP A 21 -7.10 -0.60 7.48
CA TRP A 21 -7.87 0.40 6.75
C TRP A 21 -8.39 1.42 7.76
N VAL A 22 -8.04 2.69 7.57
CA VAL A 22 -8.42 3.81 8.42
C VAL A 22 -9.40 4.69 7.68
N SER A 23 -10.59 4.86 8.25
CA SER A 23 -11.61 5.78 7.78
C SER A 23 -12.05 6.72 8.91
N VAL A 24 -12.98 7.62 8.59
CA VAL A 24 -13.62 8.50 9.59
C VAL A 24 -14.31 7.72 10.72
N ASP A 25 -14.71 6.47 10.46
CA ASP A 25 -15.43 5.62 11.42
C ASP A 25 -14.49 4.78 12.30
N GLY A 26 -13.18 4.82 12.03
CA GLY A 26 -12.15 4.11 12.79
C GLY A 26 -11.20 3.29 11.92
N ALA A 27 -10.44 2.41 12.57
CA ALA A 27 -9.46 1.55 11.92
C ALA A 27 -9.88 0.07 12.00
N VAL A 28 -9.85 -0.63 10.88
CA VAL A 28 -10.14 -2.08 10.80
C VAL A 28 -8.93 -2.81 10.22
N ALA A 29 -8.65 -4.02 10.70
CA ALA A 29 -7.56 -4.83 10.16
C ALA A 29 -7.87 -5.23 8.71
N MET A 30 -6.88 -5.11 7.84
CA MET A 30 -6.99 -5.58 6.45
C MET A 30 -6.52 -7.03 6.33
N PRO A 31 -6.96 -7.74 5.27
CA PRO A 31 -6.38 -9.02 4.89
C PRO A 31 -4.86 -8.91 4.67
N ARG A 32 -4.18 -10.07 4.75
CA ARG A 32 -2.73 -10.12 4.53
C ARG A 32 -2.38 -9.61 3.13
N PRO A 33 -1.45 -8.66 3.00
CA PRO A 33 -0.93 -8.26 1.71
C PRO A 33 -0.30 -9.42 0.95
N GLU A 34 -0.51 -9.45 -0.36
CA GLU A 34 0.32 -10.21 -1.29
C GLU A 34 1.53 -9.37 -1.74
N ILE A 35 1.31 -8.08 -1.97
CA ILE A 35 2.34 -7.13 -2.41
C ILE A 35 2.24 -5.86 -1.57
N VAL A 36 3.40 -5.38 -1.12
CA VAL A 36 3.55 -4.06 -0.50
C VAL A 36 4.69 -3.32 -1.19
N LEU A 37 4.41 -2.13 -1.69
CA LEU A 37 5.38 -1.22 -2.29
C LEU A 37 5.49 0.01 -1.39
N GLY A 38 6.68 0.30 -0.85
CA GLY A 38 6.94 1.52 -0.08
C GLY A 38 7.65 2.56 -0.93
N PHE A 39 7.34 3.84 -0.73
CA PHE A 39 7.96 4.98 -1.39
C PHE A 39 7.72 6.26 -0.56
N HIS A 40 8.74 7.08 -0.31
CA HIS A 40 8.60 8.39 0.37
C HIS A 40 7.75 8.42 1.67
N GLY A 41 7.80 7.35 2.48
CA GLY A 41 6.98 7.23 3.71
C GLY A 41 5.51 6.87 3.48
N LEU A 42 5.12 6.65 2.23
CA LEU A 42 3.86 6.07 1.81
C LEU A 42 4.05 4.63 1.37
N CYS A 43 2.93 3.94 1.16
CA CYS A 43 2.92 2.61 0.57
C CYS A 43 1.68 2.34 -0.26
N LEU A 44 1.82 1.42 -1.21
CA LEU A 44 0.74 0.74 -1.91
C LEU A 44 0.68 -0.72 -1.49
N VAL A 45 -0.52 -1.18 -1.16
CA VAL A 45 -0.81 -2.52 -0.67
C VAL A 45 -1.79 -3.19 -1.62
N LYS A 46 -1.46 -4.41 -2.04
CA LYS A 46 -2.37 -5.31 -2.76
C LYS A 46 -2.72 -6.48 -1.84
N PRO A 47 -3.95 -6.54 -1.30
CA PRO A 47 -4.41 -7.70 -0.54
C PRO A 47 -4.46 -8.95 -1.42
N ALA A 48 -4.31 -10.12 -0.79
CA ALA A 48 -4.34 -11.40 -1.48
C ALA A 48 -5.76 -11.82 -1.95
N ASP A 49 -6.80 -11.26 -1.33
CA ASP A 49 -8.22 -11.62 -1.53
C ASP A 49 -9.05 -10.50 -2.15
N ASP A 50 -8.41 -9.41 -2.57
CA ASP A 50 -9.04 -8.25 -3.18
C ASP A 50 -8.31 -7.88 -4.47
N GLU A 51 -8.99 -7.45 -5.52
CA GLU A 51 -8.37 -6.97 -6.77
C GLU A 51 -7.89 -5.52 -6.66
N ASP A 52 -8.43 -4.77 -5.71
CA ASP A 52 -8.14 -3.36 -5.50
C ASP A 52 -6.76 -3.14 -4.86
N TRP A 53 -6.22 -1.95 -5.10
CA TRP A 53 -4.98 -1.45 -4.50
C TRP A 53 -5.27 -0.39 -3.47
N TYR A 54 -4.53 -0.42 -2.37
CA TYR A 54 -4.78 0.45 -1.23
C TYR A 54 -3.55 1.29 -0.93
N MET A 55 -3.72 2.60 -0.81
CA MET A 55 -2.65 3.52 -0.43
C MET A 55 -2.73 3.91 1.03
N GLY A 56 -1.55 4.04 1.64
CA GLY A 56 -1.41 4.32 3.06
C GLY A 56 -0.06 4.89 3.46
N SER A 57 0.10 5.10 4.77
CA SER A 57 1.34 5.54 5.41
C SER A 57 2.12 4.33 5.81
N LEU A 58 3.42 4.40 5.61
CA LEU A 58 4.36 3.49 6.23
C LEU A 58 4.96 4.15 7.47
N TYR A 59 4.84 3.49 8.62
CA TYR A 59 5.44 3.95 9.87
C TYR A 59 6.79 3.27 10.15
N ASP A 60 7.58 3.87 11.03
CA ASP A 60 8.92 3.39 11.43
C ASP A 60 8.89 2.01 12.11
N ASP A 61 7.78 1.66 12.76
CA ASP A 61 7.55 0.33 13.35
C ASP A 61 7.18 -0.74 12.32
N GLY A 62 7.07 -0.34 11.05
CA GLY A 62 6.73 -1.17 9.91
C GLY A 62 5.25 -1.40 9.70
N SER A 63 4.37 -0.82 10.53
CA SER A 63 2.93 -0.86 10.35
C SER A 63 2.46 0.04 9.21
N ILE A 64 1.28 -0.31 8.68
CA ILE A 64 0.66 0.40 7.57
C ILE A 64 -0.78 0.76 7.92
N ASP A 65 -1.13 2.02 7.69
CA ASP A 65 -2.51 2.50 7.71
C ASP A 65 -2.89 2.95 6.30
N CYS A 66 -3.79 2.22 5.65
CA CYS A 66 -4.37 2.55 4.35
C CYS A 66 -5.61 3.44 4.52
N TRP A 67 -5.83 4.39 3.61
CA TRP A 67 -6.97 5.31 3.64
C TRP A 67 -7.55 5.64 2.25
N GLU A 68 -6.92 5.18 1.18
CA GLU A 68 -7.38 5.37 -0.19
C GLU A 68 -7.34 4.04 -0.94
N ALA A 69 -8.34 3.80 -1.79
CA ALA A 69 -8.47 2.59 -2.58
C ALA A 69 -8.57 2.94 -4.06
N TYR A 70 -7.93 2.12 -4.89
CA TYR A 70 -7.82 2.25 -6.34
C TYR A 70 -8.29 0.96 -6.98
N GLY A 71 -9.13 1.08 -8.02
CA GLY A 71 -9.70 -0.10 -8.67
C GLY A 71 -8.69 -0.90 -9.49
N ASP A 72 -7.56 -0.27 -9.88
CA ASP A 72 -6.45 -0.96 -10.53
C ASP A 72 -5.09 -0.34 -10.17
N LEU A 73 -4.01 -1.09 -10.45
CA LEU A 73 -2.64 -0.64 -10.19
C LEU A 73 -2.29 0.63 -10.97
N HIS A 74 -2.85 0.84 -12.16
CA HIS A 74 -2.50 1.98 -12.99
C HIS A 74 -3.09 3.28 -12.43
N GLU A 75 -4.28 3.23 -11.83
CA GLU A 75 -4.83 4.32 -11.02
C GLU A 75 -3.97 4.58 -9.78
N ALA A 76 -3.55 3.52 -9.09
CA ALA A 76 -2.67 3.62 -7.92
C ALA A 76 -1.32 4.28 -8.24
N LEU A 77 -0.72 3.93 -9.38
CA LEU A 77 0.54 4.54 -9.85
C LEU A 77 0.36 5.97 -10.35
N ARG A 78 -0.85 6.43 -10.67
CA ARG A 78 -1.13 7.84 -11.04
C ARG A 78 -1.25 8.75 -9.82
N GLY A 79 -1.51 8.19 -8.64
CA GLY A 79 -1.50 8.93 -7.37
C GLY A 79 -0.09 9.18 -6.82
N LEU A 80 0.93 8.51 -7.39
CA LEU A 80 2.35 8.66 -7.07
C LEU A 80 2.97 9.85 -7.82
#